data_AF-A0A7X3DL07-F1
#
_entry.id   AF-A0A7X3DL07-F1
#
_cell.length_a   1.000
_cell.length_b   1.000
_cell.length_c   1.000
_cell.angle_alpha   90.00
_cell.angle_beta   90.00
_cell.angle_gamma   90.00
#
_symmetry.space_group_name_H-M   'P 1'
#
loop_
_entity.id
_entity.type
_entity.pdbx_description
1 polymer ?
#
loop_
_entity_poly.entity_id
_entity_poly.type
_entity_poly.pdbx_seq_one_letter_code
_entity_poly.pdbx_strand_id
1 'polypeptide(L)' 'MNIYEREYLSAMVASCGGDLRKAAGKMELHLSTLYRKLEKLGLKPPRTSGNCQGPGEEPLH' A
#
# COMPACT_ATOMS: atom_id res chain seq x y z
N MET A 1 -1.43 6.39 -15.14
CA MET A 1 -1.92 6.33 -13.74
C MET A 1 -1.03 7.23 -12.90
N ASN A 2 -1.59 8.05 -12.01
CA ASN A 2 -0.89 9.16 -11.36
C ASN A 2 0.21 8.67 -10.39
N ILE A 3 1.48 8.95 -10.70
CA ILE A 3 2.65 8.65 -9.85
C ILE A 3 2.45 9.27 -8.47
N TYR A 4 1.90 10.49 -8.41
CA TYR A 4 1.57 11.18 -7.17
C TYR A 4 0.59 10.41 -6.27
N GLU A 5 -0.39 9.74 -6.86
CA GLU A 5 -1.37 8.97 -6.08
C GLU A 5 -0.71 7.74 -5.45
N ARG A 6 0.22 7.10 -6.17
CA ARG A 6 1.03 5.99 -5.64
C ARG A 6 1.88 6.42 -4.46
N GLU A 7 2.67 7.46 -4.63
CA GLU A 7 3.59 7.96 -3.61
C GLU A 7 2.82 8.40 -2.36
N TYR A 8 1.72 9.12 -2.54
CA TYR A 8 0.86 9.55 -1.43
C TYR A 8 0.27 8.36 -0.66
N LEU A 9 -0.29 7.37 -1.35
CA LEU A 9 -0.86 6.18 -0.71
C LEU A 9 0.23 5.34 -0.02
N SER A 10 1.38 5.17 -0.66
CA SER A 10 2.52 4.45 -0.10
C SER A 10 3.01 5.12 1.20
N ALA A 11 3.22 6.44 1.17
CA ALA A 11 3.63 7.22 2.33
C ALA A 11 2.59 7.20 3.45
N MET A 12 1.30 7.26 3.11
CA MET A 12 0.21 7.22 4.11
C MET A 12 0.14 5.87 4.83
N VAL A 13 0.24 4.79 4.08
CA VAL A 13 0.25 3.43 4.62
C VAL A 13 1.51 3.20 5.46
N ALA A 14 2.68 3.67 5.00
CA ALA A 14 3.93 3.62 5.76
C ALA A 14 3.85 4.44 7.07
N SER A 15 3.27 5.65 7.03
CA SER A 15 3.02 6.49 8.21
C SER A 15 2.06 5.83 9.22
N CYS A 16 1.20 4.93 8.74
CA CYS A 16 0.31 4.13 9.58
C CYS A 16 0.90 2.77 9.96
N GLY A 17 2.19 2.50 9.69
CA GLY A 17 2.83 1.21 10.00
C GLY A 17 2.30 0.03 9.20
N GLY A 18 1.71 0.27 8.03
CA GLY A 18 1.05 -0.77 7.23
C GLY A 18 -0.44 -0.97 7.53
N ASP A 19 -0.99 -0.29 8.55
CA ASP A 19 -2.40 -0.42 8.91
C ASP A 19 -3.32 0.31 7.92
N LEU A 20 -3.86 -0.44 6.96
CA LEU A 20 -4.81 0.10 5.97
C LEU A 20 -6.07 0.69 6.60
N ARG A 21 -6.56 0.10 7.70
CA ARG A 21 -7.76 0.61 8.39
C ARG A 21 -7.50 1.98 9.02
N LYS A 22 -6.29 2.19 9.55
CA LYS A 22 -5.86 3.46 10.15
C LYS A 22 -5.61 4.50 9.06
N ALA A 23 -4.96 4.10 7.96
CA ALA A 23 -4.76 4.96 6.79
C ALA A 23 -6.10 5.38 6.15
N ALA A 24 -7.04 4.45 5.97
CA ALA A 24 -8.38 4.74 5.46
C ALA A 24 -9.13 5.73 6.36
N GLY A 25 -9.03 5.56 7.69
CA GLY A 25 -9.60 6.50 8.66
C GLY A 25 -9.00 7.90 8.58
N LYS A 26 -7.68 8.01 8.39
CA LYS A 26 -6.98 9.30 8.22
C LYS A 26 -7.31 9.99 6.89
N MET A 27 -7.57 9.21 5.86
CA MET A 27 -7.91 9.73 4.52
C MET A 27 -9.42 9.97 4.37
N GLU A 28 -10.23 9.66 5.38
CA GLU A 28 -11.69 9.70 5.32
C GLU A 28 -12.26 8.88 4.14
N LEU A 29 -11.58 7.78 3.82
CA LEU A 29 -11.96 6.87 2.75
C LEU A 29 -12.51 5.57 3.31
N HIS A 30 -13.46 4.97 2.57
CA HIS A 30 -13.87 3.60 2.86
C HIS A 30 -12.71 2.63 2.61
N LEU A 31 -12.55 1.62 3.49
CA LEU A 31 -11.47 0.64 3.39
C LEU A 31 -11.45 -0.05 2.01
N SER A 32 -12.62 -0.36 1.47
CA SER A 32 -12.78 -0.96 0.13
C SER A 32 -12.26 -0.05 -0.99
N THR A 33 -12.41 1.26 -0.87
CA THR A 33 -11.90 2.25 -1.83
C THR A 33 -10.38 2.29 -1.78
N LEU A 34 -9.81 2.30 -0.57
CA LEU A 34 -8.36 2.25 -0.39
C LEU A 34 -7.78 0.98 -1.00
N TYR A 35 -8.42 -0.17 -0.76
CA TYR A 35 -8.03 -1.46 -1.34
C TYR A 35 -8.03 -1.45 -2.88
N ARG A 36 -9.13 -0.99 -3.50
CA ARG A 36 -9.22 -0.87 -4.97
C ARG A 36 -8.16 0.05 -5.56
N LYS A 37 -7.83 1.15 -4.88
CA LYS A 37 -6.77 2.07 -5.31
C LYS A 37 -5.41 1.39 -5.24
N LEU A 38 -5.11 0.72 -4.14
CA LEU A 38 -3.87 -0.02 -3.94
C LEU A 38 -3.69 -1.15 -4.96
N GLU A 39 -4.73 -1.95 -5.21
CA GLU A 39 -4.72 -3.00 -6.23
C GLU A 39 -4.46 -2.43 -7.63
N LYS A 40 -5.16 -1.35 -8.00
CA LYS A 40 -5.00 -0.70 -9.29
C LYS A 40 -3.60 -0.10 -9.46
N LEU A 41 -2.96 0.32 -8.37
CA LEU A 41 -1.60 0.85 -8.33
C LEU A 41 -0.52 -0.23 -8.21
N GLY A 42 -0.88 -1.51 -8.05
CA GLY A 42 0.07 -2.60 -7.81
C GLY A 42 0.73 -2.55 -6.43
N LEU A 43 0.23 -1.71 -5.51
CA LEU A 43 0.64 -1.66 -4.11
C LEU A 43 -0.09 -2.80 -3.39
N LYS A 44 0.32 -4.06 -3.61
CA LYS A 44 -0.34 -5.21 -2.99
C LYS A 44 -0.29 -5.04 -1.46
N PRO A 45 -1.42 -4.96 -0.75
CA PRO A 45 -1.38 -5.00 0.70
C PRO A 45 -0.74 -6.32 1.14
N PRO A 46 0.01 -6.34 2.26
CA PRO A 46 0.57 -7.57 2.78
C PRO A 46 -0.60 -8.53 2.99
N ARG A 47 -0.70 -9.54 2.13
CA ARG A 47 -1.63 -10.64 2.32
C ARG A 47 -1.21 -11.27 3.63
N THR A 48 -2.07 -11.24 4.63
CA THR A 48 -1.92 -12.04 5.84
C THR A 48 -1.95 -13.52 5.44
N SER A 49 -0.79 -14.05 5.08
CA SER A 49 -0.47 -15.47 5.04
C SER A 49 1.03 -15.54 4.91
N GLY A 50 1.69 -16.08 5.94
CA GLY A 50 3.12 -15.97 6.17
C GLY A 50 3.97 -16.11 4.91
N ASN A 51 4.59 -15.01 4.49
CA ASN A 51 5.94 -15.06 3.98
C ASN A 51 6.55 -13.66 4.11
N CYS A 52 7.66 -13.57 4.84
CA CYS A 52 8.51 -12.40 4.83
C CYS A 52 9.01 -12.22 3.41
N GLN A 53 8.58 -11.18 2.70
CA GLN A 53 9.32 -10.70 1.54
C GLN A 53 9.25 -9.18 1.54
N GLY A 54 10.32 -8.60 2.08
CA GLY A 54 10.67 -7.20 1.88
C GLY A 54 10.92 -6.92 0.39
N PRO A 55 11.23 -5.66 0.05
CA PRO A 55 11.38 -5.24 -1.33
C PRO A 55 12.44 -6.10 -2.01
N GLY A 56 12.04 -6.83 -3.05
CA GLY A 56 12.98 -7.44 -3.97
C GLY A 56 13.69 -6.32 -4.72
N GLU A 57 14.76 -5.81 -4.13
CA GLU A 57 15.84 -5.19 -4.88
C GLU A 57 16.45 -6.30 -5.74
N GLU A 58 16.12 -6.24 -7.02
CA GLU A 58 16.98 -6.71 -8.11
C GLU A 58 18.41 -6.17 -7.90
N PRO A 59 19.43 -7.02 -8.02
CA PRO A 59 20.45 -6.67 -9.00
C PRO A 59 20.88 -7.83 -9.89
N LEU A 60 21.07 -7.44 -11.14
CA LEU A 60 21.77 -8.09 -12.24
C LEU A 60 23.20 -8.52 -11.84
N HIS A 61 23.56 -9.80 -12.01
CA HIS A 61 24.80 -10.27 -12.67
C HIS A 61 24.77 -11.80 -12.86
#